data_AF-A0A023FPB0-F1
#
_entry.id   AF-A0A023FPB0-F1
#
_cell.length_a   1.000
_cell.length_b   1.000
_cell.length_c   1.000
_cell.angle_alpha   90.00
_cell.angle_beta   90.00
_cell.angle_gamma   90.00
#
_symmetry.space_group_name_H-M   'P 1'
#
loop_
_entity.id
_entity.type
_entity.pdbx_description
1 polymer ?
#
loop_
_entity_poly.entity_id
_entity_poly.type
_entity_poly.pdbx_seq_one_letter_code
_entity_poly.pdbx_strand_id
1 'polypeptide(L)'
;MSFLAAMLLLNLDVADAFICFANLLNRPCQLAFFRVDQAQMNAYYSLYEEFFRENLPKLFAHFEKHNLTSDLYLVDWIYTLYSRSLPLDVACRVWDVFLRDGEEFLFRSALGEPCTDYSRQST
;
A
#
# COMPACT_ATOMS: atom_id res chain seq x y z
N MET A 1 -7.38 -2.16 11.15
CA MET A 1 -8.43 -1.14 11.41
C MET A 1 -8.04 -0.07 12.41
N SER A 2 -7.67 -0.40 13.65
CA SER A 2 -7.36 0.61 14.68
C SER A 2 -6.23 1.58 14.30
N PHE A 3 -5.19 1.10 13.62
CA PHE A 3 -4.07 1.94 13.16
C PHE A 3 -4.51 3.01 12.14
N LEU A 4 -5.38 2.65 11.18
CA LEU A 4 -5.92 3.61 10.20
C LEU A 4 -6.77 4.69 10.88
N ALA A 5 -7.61 4.29 11.84
CA ALA A 5 -8.42 5.25 12.59
C ALA A 5 -7.54 6.18 13.45
N ALA A 6 -6.50 5.64 14.09
CA ALA A 6 -5.54 6.43 14.85
C ALA A 6 -4.81 7.45 13.97
N MET A 7 -4.35 7.05 12.78
CA MET A 7 -3.72 7.97 11.81
C MET A 7 -4.60 9.17 11.48
N LEU A 8 -5.90 8.94 11.26
CA LEU A 8 -6.84 10.01 10.94
C LEU A 8 -7.16 10.88 12.17
N LEU A 9 -7.37 10.27 13.33
CA LEU A 9 -7.66 11.00 14.58
C LEU A 9 -6.49 11.84 15.09
N LEU A 10 -5.26 11.52 14.71
CA LEU A 10 -4.08 12.33 15.02
C LEU A 10 -4.02 13.64 14.21
N ASN A 11 -4.73 13.70 13.07
CA ASN A 11 -4.61 14.81 12.12
C ASN A 11 -5.93 15.57 11.89
N LEU A 12 -7.08 14.99 12.27
CA LEU A 12 -8.42 15.52 12.01
C LEU A 12 -9.29 15.48 13.26
N ASP A 13 -10.31 16.34 13.29
CA ASP A 13 -11.37 16.26 14.29
C ASP A 13 -12.19 14.98 14.14
N VAL A 14 -12.82 14.53 15.22
CA VAL A 14 -13.49 13.22 15.31
C VAL A 14 -14.51 12.98 14.18
N ALA A 15 -15.31 14.00 13.85
CA ALA A 15 -16.33 13.89 12.79
C ALA A 15 -15.70 13.71 11.40
N ASP A 16 -14.70 14.53 11.08
CA ASP A 16 -14.00 14.48 9.80
C ASP A 16 -13.17 13.20 9.67
N ALA A 17 -12.50 12.79 10.75
CA ALA A 17 -11.77 11.53 10.81
C ALA A 17 -12.69 10.34 10.51
N PHE A 18 -13.91 10.32 11.03
CA PHE A 18 -14.87 9.26 10.73
C PHE A 18 -15.30 9.26 9.27
N ILE A 19 -15.60 10.44 8.69
CA ILE A 19 -15.98 10.57 7.28
C ILE A 19 -14.84 10.12 6.37
N CYS A 20 -13.62 10.60 6.61
CA CYS A 20 -12.43 10.20 5.87
C CYS A 20 -12.17 8.70 6.00
N PHE A 21 -12.34 8.13 7.20
CA PHE A 21 -12.17 6.70 7.43
C PHE A 21 -13.18 5.87 6.62
N ALA A 22 -14.46 6.24 6.64
CA ALA A 22 -15.49 5.56 5.87
C ALA A 22 -15.21 5.63 4.36
N ASN A 23 -14.81 6.79 3.86
CA ASN A 23 -14.44 6.98 2.45
C ASN A 23 -13.21 6.16 2.06
N LEU A 24 -12.19 6.12 2.94
CA LEU A 24 -10.97 5.34 2.73
C LEU A 24 -11.27 3.84 2.66
N LEU A 25 -12.10 3.33 3.57
CA LEU A 25 -12.49 1.92 3.60
C LEU A 25 -13.32 1.51 2.38
N ASN A 26 -13.99 2.46 1.72
CA ASN A 26 -14.85 2.20 0.56
C ASN A 26 -14.08 2.24 -0.78
N ARG A 27 -12.77 2.43 -0.76
CA ARG A 27 -11.93 2.34 -1.97
C ARG A 27 -11.77 0.87 -2.42
N PRO A 28 -11.62 0.58 -3.73
CA PRO A 28 -11.58 -0.79 -4.26
C PRO A 28 -10.52 -1.68 -3.61
N CYS A 29 -9.27 -1.21 -3.53
CA CYS A 29 -8.19 -1.96 -2.91
C CYS A 29 -8.50 -2.27 -1.44
N GLN A 30 -8.80 -1.25 -0.64
CA GLN A 30 -9.14 -1.39 0.78
C GLN A 30 -10.32 -2.36 0.96
N LEU A 31 -11.40 -2.20 0.20
CA LEU A 31 -12.56 -3.11 0.23
C LEU A 31 -12.16 -4.55 -0.06
N ALA A 32 -11.32 -4.81 -1.07
CA ALA A 32 -10.86 -6.15 -1.41
C ALA A 32 -10.16 -6.82 -0.22
N PHE A 33 -9.21 -6.11 0.40
CA PHE A 33 -8.46 -6.61 1.56
C PHE A 33 -9.33 -6.74 2.82
N PHE A 34 -10.31 -5.84 3.03
CA PHE A 34 -11.19 -5.90 4.21
C PHE A 34 -12.29 -6.93 4.10
N ARG A 35 -12.80 -7.18 2.89
CA ARG A 35 -13.79 -8.24 2.63
C ARG A 35 -13.16 -9.61 2.47
N VAL A 36 -11.82 -9.68 2.40
CA VAL A 36 -11.09 -10.90 2.11
C VAL A 36 -11.55 -11.48 0.76
N ASP A 37 -11.71 -10.61 -0.24
CA ASP A 37 -12.03 -11.03 -1.60
C ASP A 37 -10.77 -11.61 -2.24
N GLN A 38 -10.62 -12.92 -2.12
CA GLN A 38 -9.43 -13.64 -2.57
C GLN A 38 -9.14 -13.42 -4.06
N ALA A 39 -10.16 -13.27 -4.90
CA ALA A 39 -9.95 -13.07 -6.34
C ALA A 39 -9.29 -11.72 -6.62
N GLN A 40 -9.77 -10.65 -5.97
CA GLN A 40 -9.17 -9.32 -6.11
C GLN A 40 -7.80 -9.23 -5.44
N MET A 41 -7.64 -9.82 -4.25
CA MET A 41 -6.35 -9.85 -3.56
C MET A 41 -5.29 -10.56 -4.41
N ASN A 42 -5.62 -11.71 -5.01
CA ASN A 42 -4.71 -12.43 -5.90
C ASN A 42 -4.35 -11.63 -7.17
N ALA A 43 -5.28 -10.82 -7.68
CA ALA A 43 -4.99 -9.91 -8.79
C ALA A 43 -3.97 -8.84 -8.38
N TYR A 44 -4.12 -8.25 -7.19
CA TYR A 44 -3.15 -7.29 -6.65
C TYR A 44 -1.78 -7.93 -6.37
N TYR A 45 -1.73 -9.17 -5.86
CA TYR A 45 -0.46 -9.89 -5.68
C TYR A 45 0.24 -10.16 -7.01
N SER A 46 -0.51 -10.66 -8.00
CA SER A 46 0.04 -10.93 -9.33
C SER A 46 0.61 -9.65 -9.97
N LEU A 47 -0.13 -8.54 -9.88
CA LEU A 47 0.31 -7.23 -10.36
C LEU A 47 1.61 -6.80 -9.68
N TYR A 48 1.66 -6.94 -8.35
CA TYR A 48 2.84 -6.58 -7.58
C TYR A 48 4.05 -7.49 -7.90
N GLU A 49 3.85 -8.78 -8.13
CA GLU A 49 4.93 -9.70 -8.50
C GLU A 49 5.53 -9.38 -9.87
N GLU A 50 4.70 -9.02 -10.85
CA GLU A 50 5.16 -8.53 -12.14
C GLU A 50 5.97 -7.24 -11.97
N PHE A 51 5.44 -6.27 -11.23
CA PHE A 51 6.11 -5.01 -10.91
C PHE A 51 7.44 -5.23 -10.16
N PHE A 52 7.48 -6.17 -9.21
CA PHE A 52 8.67 -6.50 -8.43
C PHE A 52 9.74 -7.16 -9.31
N ARG A 53 9.33 -8.07 -10.21
CA ARG A 53 10.24 -8.72 -11.16
C ARG A 53 10.87 -7.72 -12.12
N GLU A 54 10.12 -6.75 -12.60
CA GLU A 54 10.61 -5.73 -13.54
C GLU A 54 11.62 -4.78 -12.91
N ASN A 55 11.33 -4.26 -11.70
CA ASN A 55 12.18 -3.25 -11.07
C ASN A 55 13.38 -3.86 -10.32
N LEU A 56 13.21 -5.02 -9.67
CA LEU A 56 14.24 -5.65 -8.84
C LEU A 56 14.41 -7.16 -9.16
N PRO A 57 14.76 -7.53 -10.40
CA PRO A 57 14.78 -8.94 -10.84
C PRO A 57 15.72 -9.84 -10.03
N LYS A 58 16.85 -9.30 -9.55
CA LYS A 58 17.80 -10.04 -8.71
C LYS A 58 17.23 -10.38 -7.34
N LEU A 59 16.49 -9.45 -6.74
CA LEU A 59 15.86 -9.65 -5.43
C LEU A 59 14.63 -10.55 -5.56
N PHE A 60 13.84 -10.37 -6.61
CA PHE A 60 12.72 -11.24 -6.95
C PHE A 60 13.17 -12.71 -7.07
N ALA A 61 14.22 -12.98 -7.86
CA ALA A 61 14.76 -14.34 -8.01
C ALA A 61 15.28 -14.94 -6.69
N HIS A 62 15.78 -14.11 -5.78
CA HIS A 62 16.18 -14.54 -4.45
C HIS A 62 14.96 -14.95 -3.61
N PHE A 63 13.87 -14.18 -3.66
CA PHE A 63 12.63 -14.48 -2.96
C PHE A 63 11.98 -15.77 -3.48
N GLU A 64 11.93 -15.95 -4.81
CA GLU A 64 11.46 -17.21 -5.42
C GLU A 64 12.27 -18.41 -4.96
N LYS A 65 13.60 -18.31 -4.92
CA LYS A 65 14.47 -19.39 -4.45
C LYS A 65 14.17 -19.82 -3.01
N HIS A 66 13.69 -18.90 -2.19
CA HIS A 66 13.34 -19.13 -0.79
C HIS A 66 11.84 -19.38 -0.55
N ASN A 67 11.02 -19.50 -1.61
CA ASN A 67 9.56 -19.61 -1.53
C ASN A 67 8.91 -18.48 -0.72
N LEU A 68 9.43 -17.26 -0.84
CA LEU A 68 8.86 -16.06 -0.22
C LEU A 68 7.88 -15.41 -1.19
N THR A 69 6.60 -15.73 -1.03
CA THR A 69 5.50 -15.21 -1.83
C THR A 69 5.02 -13.85 -1.32
N SER A 70 4.49 -13.03 -2.23
CA SER A 70 4.12 -11.63 -1.94
C SER A 70 2.98 -11.48 -0.92
N ASP A 71 2.08 -12.45 -0.84
CA ASP A 71 0.98 -12.51 0.12
C ASP A 71 1.44 -12.53 1.59
N LEU A 72 2.64 -13.05 1.86
CA LEU A 72 3.17 -13.18 3.23
C LEU A 72 3.46 -11.83 3.90
N TYR A 73 3.78 -10.80 3.12
CA TYR A 73 4.17 -9.49 3.64
C TYR A 73 3.29 -8.36 3.11
N LEU A 74 2.83 -8.44 1.87
CA LEU A 74 2.13 -7.34 1.23
C LEU A 74 0.74 -7.08 1.85
N VAL A 75 0.08 -8.13 2.35
CA VAL A 75 -1.23 -8.01 3.04
C VAL A 75 -1.14 -6.99 4.16
N ASP A 76 -0.19 -7.14 5.08
CA ASP A 76 -0.12 -6.30 6.30
C ASP A 76 0.21 -4.85 5.94
N TRP A 77 1.07 -4.66 4.93
CA TRP A 77 1.48 -3.35 4.44
C TRP A 77 0.31 -2.58 3.81
N ILE A 78 -0.42 -3.22 2.89
CA ILE A 78 -1.54 -2.58 2.19
C ILE A 78 -2.76 -2.42 3.11
N TYR A 79 -3.08 -3.45 3.89
CA TYR A 79 -4.23 -3.45 4.82
C TYR A 79 -4.11 -2.36 5.88
N THR A 80 -2.89 -2.07 6.34
CA THR A 80 -2.64 -1.02 7.33
C THR A 80 -2.13 0.29 6.70
N LEU A 81 -2.03 0.40 5.38
CA LEU A 81 -1.39 1.53 4.71
C LEU A 81 -0.07 1.93 5.38
N TYR A 82 0.75 0.92 5.66
CA TYR A 82 2.05 1.04 6.35
C TYR A 82 2.03 1.62 7.77
N SER A 83 0.87 1.99 8.32
CA SER A 83 0.76 2.60 9.65
C SER A 83 1.13 1.67 10.81
N ARG A 84 1.18 0.36 10.57
CA ARG A 84 1.71 -0.63 11.52
C ARG A 84 3.19 -0.89 11.33
N SER A 85 3.65 -0.93 10.08
CA SER A 85 4.97 -1.43 9.72
C SER A 85 6.05 -0.33 9.73
N LEU A 86 5.66 0.94 9.57
CA LEU A 86 6.57 2.09 9.53
C LEU A 86 6.39 3.02 10.75
N PRO A 87 7.44 3.77 11.14
CA PRO A 87 7.30 4.86 12.11
C PRO A 87 6.27 5.89 11.64
N LEU A 88 5.57 6.52 12.59
CA LEU A 88 4.48 7.46 12.32
C LEU A 88 4.87 8.54 11.29
N ASP A 89 6.02 9.17 11.45
CA ASP A 89 6.49 10.24 10.55
C ASP A 89 6.64 9.78 9.09
N VAL A 90 7.07 8.53 8.89
CA VAL A 90 7.23 7.94 7.55
C VAL A 90 5.87 7.50 7.02
N ALA A 91 5.04 6.90 7.88
CA ALA A 91 3.68 6.51 7.52
C ALA A 91 2.85 7.73 7.06
N CYS A 92 2.95 8.87 7.74
CA CYS A 92 2.29 10.12 7.33
C CYS A 92 2.68 10.51 5.90
N ARG A 93 3.97 10.46 5.54
CA ARG A 93 4.42 10.79 4.17
C ARG A 93 3.88 9.81 3.13
N VAL A 94 3.81 8.53 3.46
CA VAL A 94 3.21 7.52 2.58
C VAL A 94 1.72 7.83 2.36
N TRP A 95 1.02 8.22 3.42
CA TRP A 95 -0.39 8.61 3.36
C TRP A 95 -0.62 9.86 2.51
N ASP A 96 0.20 10.90 2.65
CA ASP A 96 0.08 12.13 1.87
C ASP A 96 0.14 11.84 0.36
N VAL A 97 1.12 11.02 -0.04
CA VAL A 97 1.29 10.66 -1.45
C VAL A 97 0.21 9.68 -1.91
N PHE A 98 -0.18 8.71 -1.08
CA PHE A 98 -1.29 7.80 -1.38
C PHE A 98 -2.63 8.54 -1.59
N LEU A 99 -2.91 9.57 -0.78
CA LEU A 99 -4.13 10.36 -0.92
C LEU A 99 -4.11 11.22 -2.19
N ARG A 100 -2.93 11.63 -2.66
CA ARG A 100 -2.71 12.42 -3.88
C ARG A 100 -2.71 11.56 -5.15
N ASP A 101 -1.90 10.50 -5.18
CA ASP A 101 -1.57 9.72 -6.39
C ASP A 101 -2.34 8.39 -6.46
N GLY A 102 -2.98 7.96 -5.37
CA GLY A 102 -3.80 6.75 -5.31
C GLY A 102 -3.05 5.50 -4.83
N GLU A 103 -3.70 4.34 -5.02
CA GLU A 103 -3.24 3.05 -4.50
C GLU A 103 -1.96 2.52 -5.16
N GLU A 104 -1.64 2.96 -6.37
CA GLU A 104 -0.41 2.58 -7.08
C GLU A 104 0.84 2.91 -6.26
N PHE A 105 0.82 4.05 -5.55
CA PHE A 105 1.94 4.48 -4.73
C PHE A 105 2.25 3.52 -3.58
N LEU A 106 1.25 2.76 -3.09
CA LEU A 106 1.46 1.78 -2.04
C LEU A 106 2.34 0.62 -2.50
N PHE A 107 2.21 0.19 -3.76
CA PHE A 107 3.02 -0.86 -4.37
C PHE A 107 4.43 -0.37 -4.69
N ARG A 108 4.58 0.89 -5.13
CA ARG A 108 5.89 1.53 -5.31
C ARG A 108 6.65 1.65 -3.98
N SER A 109 5.94 2.04 -2.93
CA SER A 109 6.48 2.13 -1.57
C SER A 109 6.99 0.78 -1.05
N ALA A 110 6.36 -0.33 -1.43
CA ALA A 110 6.79 -1.68 -1.04
C ALA A 110 8.18 -2.05 -1.60
N LEU A 111 8.52 -1.56 -2.80
CA LEU A 111 9.83 -1.78 -3.40
C LEU A 111 10.89 -0.80 -2.89
N GLY A 112 10.50 0.19 -2.08
CA GLY A 112 11.39 1.25 -1.63
C GLY A 112 11.76 2.22 -2.73
N GLU A 113 11.01 2.27 -3.84
CA GLU A 113 11.22 3.28 -4.87
C GLU A 113 10.73 4.64 -4.34
N PRO A 114 11.63 5.63 -4.15
CA PRO A 114 11.20 6.97 -3.84
C PRO A 114 10.35 7.49 -5.00
N CYS A 115 9.48 8.44 -4.70
CA CYS A 115 8.73 9.21 -5.70
C CYS A 115 9.71 10.01 -6.58
N THR A 116 10.47 9.36 -7.46
CA THR A 116 11.19 10.03 -8.54
C THR A 116 10.14 10.51 -9.51
N ASP A 117 10.11 11.83 -9.69
CA ASP A 117 9.15 12.54 -10.51
C ASP A 117 8.72 11.76 -11.75
N TYR A 118 7.40 11.70 -11.95
CA TYR A 118 6.69 11.16 -13.11
C TYR A 118 7.13 11.79 -14.47
N SER A 119 8.14 12.66 -14.48
CA SER A 119 8.65 13.42 -15.62
C SER A 119 9.51 12.62 -16.60
N ARG A 120 9.73 11.32 -16.40
CA ARG A 120 10.57 10.48 -17.29
C ARG A 120 9.86 9.39 -18.09
N GLN A 121 8.53 9.27 -18.02
CA GLN A 121 7.77 8.28 -18.82
C GLN A 121 6.94 8.89 -19.96
N SER A 122 7.06 10.20 -20.21
CA SER A 122 6.40 10.89 -21.32
C SER A 122 7.39 11.61 -22.25
N THR A 123 8.46 10.92 -22.68
CA THR A 123 9.26 11.37 -23.85
C THR A 123 9.79 10.19 -24.64
#